data_AF-A0A1V4MUB6-F1
#
_entry.id   AF-A0A1V4MUB6-F1
#
_cell.length_a   1.000
_cell.length_b   1.000
_cell.length_c   1.000
_cell.angle_alpha   90.00
_cell.angle_beta   90.00
_cell.angle_gamma   90.00
#
_symmetry.space_group_name_H-M   'P 1'
#
loop_
_entity.id
_entity.type
_entity.pdbx_description
1 polymer ?
#
loop_
_entity_poly.entity_id
_entity_poly.type
_entity_poly.pdbx_seq_one_letter_code
_entity_poly.pdbx_strand_id
1 'polypeptide(L)'
;MTLAIMLVLLRSLLPQGFVPVSGFEELEAAATPARFGLLLVTGEDSVSCAAVAEEILEALEELPENAVTDLFAISPGMGGYPDIEALCTDYPELPSVMVLVGHCGYIQLDTSMLSAEIQDAWFNWGDPESRMTGICNFCRRCNP
;
A
#
# COMPACT_ATOMS: atom_id res chain seq x y z
N MET A 1 27.20 8.89 10.46
CA MET A 1 26.33 10.06 10.14
C MET A 1 25.81 10.05 8.70
N THR A 2 26.00 8.98 7.92
CA THR A 2 25.62 8.91 6.50
C THR A 2 24.24 8.27 6.26
N LEU A 3 23.76 7.44 7.19
CA LEU A 3 22.50 6.69 7.05
C LEU A 3 21.25 7.59 7.14
N ALA A 4 21.29 8.61 8.02
CA ALA A 4 20.18 9.53 8.23
C ALA A 4 19.93 10.45 7.03
N ILE A 5 20.92 10.67 6.16
CA ILE A 5 20.81 11.55 5.00
C ILE A 5 20.13 10.82 3.82
N MET A 6 20.32 9.50 3.68
CA MET A 6 19.55 8.69 2.72
C MET A 6 18.06 8.66 3.04
N LEU A 7 17.70 8.57 4.33
CA LEU A 7 16.30 8.60 4.76
C LEU A 7 15.59 9.94 4.47
N VAL A 8 16.34 11.04 4.40
CA VAL A 8 15.79 12.39 4.14
C VAL A 8 15.63 12.66 2.65
N LEU A 9 16.47 12.06 1.78
CA LEU A 9 16.33 12.19 0.32
C LEU A 9 15.15 11.37 -0.25
N LEU A 10 14.81 10.25 0.38
CA LEU A 10 13.63 9.44 0.02
C LEU A 10 12.28 10.11 0.37
N ARG A 11 12.27 11.06 1.32
CA ARG A 11 11.05 11.85 1.64
C ARG A 11 10.62 12.82 0.53
N SER A 12 11.42 13.01 -0.52
CA SER A 12 11.19 14.10 -1.49
C SER A 12 10.57 13.68 -2.82
N LEU A 13 10.16 12.42 -2.99
CA LEU A 13 9.67 11.92 -4.29
C LEU A 13 8.20 11.50 -4.28
N LEU A 14 7.62 11.23 -3.12
CA LEU A 14 6.20 10.90 -3.00
C LEU A 14 5.41 12.11 -2.49
N PRO A 15 4.14 12.26 -2.92
CA PRO A 15 3.20 13.21 -2.35
C PRO A 15 3.11 13.12 -0.82
N GLN A 16 2.73 14.24 -0.18
CA GLN A 16 2.49 14.23 1.26
C GLN A 16 1.34 13.27 1.60
N GLY A 17 1.54 12.43 2.61
CA GLY A 17 0.53 11.46 3.07
C GLY A 17 1.07 10.05 3.22
N PHE A 18 2.08 9.68 2.44
CA PHE A 18 2.72 8.36 2.52
C PHE A 18 3.72 8.28 3.67
N VAL A 19 3.55 7.26 4.51
CA VAL A 19 4.49 6.92 5.59
C VAL A 19 5.50 5.88 5.07
N PRO A 20 6.81 6.18 5.03
CA PRO A 20 7.80 5.20 4.62
C PRO A 20 7.89 4.09 5.67
N VAL A 21 7.95 2.84 5.20
CA VAL A 21 8.15 1.64 6.04
C VAL A 21 9.35 0.84 5.56
N SER A 22 9.95 0.05 6.46
CA SER A 22 11.12 -0.78 6.15
C SER A 22 10.80 -2.25 5.86
N GLY A 23 9.58 -2.72 6.17
CA GLY A 23 9.16 -4.11 5.99
C GLY A 23 7.86 -4.45 6.74
N PHE A 24 7.54 -5.75 6.79
CA PHE A 24 6.32 -6.26 7.43
C PHE A 24 6.22 -5.93 8.92
N GLU A 25 7.32 -5.92 9.67
CA GLU A 25 7.29 -5.62 11.11
C GLU A 25 6.76 -4.21 11.38
N GLU A 26 7.20 -3.22 10.61
CA GLU A 26 6.70 -1.85 10.72
C GLU A 26 5.26 -1.72 10.23
N LEU A 27 4.90 -2.42 9.16
CA LEU A 27 3.52 -2.47 8.68
C LEU A 27 2.57 -3.08 9.72
N GLU A 28 2.96 -4.18 10.36
CA GLU A 28 2.18 -4.80 11.43
C GLU A 28 2.06 -3.91 12.67
N ALA A 29 3.13 -3.20 13.02
CA ALA A 29 3.13 -2.27 14.15
C ALA A 29 2.30 -1.01 13.89
N ALA A 30 2.25 -0.55 12.63
CA ALA A 30 1.46 0.60 12.21
C ALA A 30 0.00 0.25 11.91
N ALA A 31 -0.27 -1.00 11.49
CA ALA A 31 -1.61 -1.47 11.16
C ALA A 31 -2.49 -1.48 12.41
N THR A 32 -3.52 -0.65 12.40
CA THR A 32 -4.56 -0.73 13.43
C THR A 32 -5.54 -1.84 13.05
N PRO A 33 -5.95 -2.71 13.99
CA PRO A 33 -7.00 -3.69 13.73
C PRO A 33 -8.26 -2.97 13.22
N ALA A 34 -8.77 -3.40 12.05
CA ALA A 34 -9.91 -2.83 11.32
C ALA A 34 -9.69 -1.51 10.54
N ARG A 35 -8.46 -1.02 10.40
CA ARG A 35 -8.17 0.08 9.44
C ARG A 35 -7.83 -0.47 8.06
N PHE A 36 -8.34 0.21 7.05
CA PHE A 36 -7.97 0.04 5.65
C PHE A 36 -6.70 0.83 5.37
N GLY A 37 -5.78 0.22 4.63
CA GLY A 37 -4.56 0.89 4.20
C GLY A 37 -4.16 0.51 2.80
N LEU A 38 -3.30 1.32 2.21
CA LEU A 38 -2.66 1.07 0.93
C LEU A 38 -1.15 1.14 1.10
N LEU A 39 -0.45 0.17 0.53
CA LEU A 39 1.00 0.13 0.45
C LEU A 39 1.43 0.33 -0.99
N LEU A 40 2.16 1.41 -1.25
CA LEU A 40 2.88 1.62 -2.49
C LEU A 40 4.24 0.92 -2.43
N VAL A 41 4.42 -0.12 -3.22
CA VAL A 41 5.70 -0.79 -3.46
C VAL A 41 6.36 -0.07 -4.63
N THR A 42 7.30 0.82 -4.35
CA THR A 42 7.92 1.66 -5.39
C THR A 42 8.91 0.86 -6.22
N GLY A 43 9.08 1.22 -7.50
CA GLY A 43 10.16 0.72 -8.36
C GLY A 43 11.37 1.66 -8.41
N GLU A 44 12.27 1.43 -9.38
CA GLU A 44 13.42 2.31 -9.63
C GLU A 44 13.03 3.63 -10.31
N ASP A 45 11.94 3.64 -11.09
CA ASP A 45 11.46 4.85 -11.78
C ASP A 45 10.64 5.74 -10.85
N SER A 46 11.27 6.81 -10.39
CA SER A 46 10.65 7.78 -9.48
C SER A 46 9.50 8.56 -10.10
N VAL A 47 9.45 8.74 -11.43
CA VAL A 47 8.36 9.47 -12.10
C VAL A 47 7.10 8.61 -12.10
N SER A 48 7.24 7.34 -12.45
CA SER A 48 6.12 6.38 -12.39
C SER A 48 5.61 6.22 -10.94
N CYS A 49 6.51 6.15 -9.95
CA CYS A 49 6.12 6.09 -8.54
C CYS A 49 5.31 7.31 -8.08
N ALA A 50 5.71 8.52 -8.50
CA ALA A 50 4.98 9.73 -8.17
C ALA A 50 3.59 9.76 -8.83
N ALA A 51 3.49 9.36 -10.10
CA ALA A 51 2.23 9.31 -10.83
C ALA A 51 1.23 8.34 -10.19
N VAL A 52 1.67 7.13 -9.81
CA VAL A 52 0.80 6.17 -9.12
C VAL A 52 0.41 6.65 -7.73
N ALA A 53 1.32 7.34 -7.02
CA ALA A 53 0.98 7.92 -5.73
C ALA A 53 -0.06 9.05 -5.82
N GLU A 54 0.01 9.88 -6.85
CA GLU A 54 -1.01 10.89 -7.15
C GLU A 54 -2.35 10.23 -7.50
N GLU A 55 -2.36 9.20 -8.34
CA GLU A 55 -3.57 8.45 -8.69
C GLU A 55 -4.23 7.79 -7.47
N ILE A 56 -3.43 7.27 -6.52
CA ILE A 56 -3.96 6.79 -5.24
C ILE A 56 -4.68 7.92 -4.50
N LEU A 57 -4.07 9.10 -4.39
CA LEU A 57 -4.67 10.23 -3.67
C LEU A 57 -5.97 10.69 -4.33
N GLU A 58 -5.99 10.80 -5.66
CA GLU A 58 -7.20 11.14 -6.43
C GLU A 58 -8.31 10.10 -6.21
N ALA A 59 -7.99 8.81 -6.26
CA ALA A 59 -8.95 7.74 -6.00
C ALA A 59 -9.54 7.79 -4.58
N LEU A 60 -8.74 8.20 -3.58
CA LEU A 60 -9.22 8.35 -2.20
C LEU A 60 -10.19 9.54 -2.04
N GLU A 61 -10.08 10.57 -2.87
CA GLU A 61 -11.04 11.68 -2.89
C GLU A 61 -12.43 11.24 -3.39
N GLU A 62 -12.51 10.14 -4.13
CA GLU A 62 -13.77 9.55 -4.62
C GLU A 62 -14.45 8.64 -3.57
N LEU A 63 -13.75 8.28 -2.50
CA LEU A 63 -14.33 7.49 -1.40
C LEU A 63 -15.32 8.33 -0.57
N PRO A 64 -16.22 7.69 0.20
CA PRO A 64 -17.11 8.40 1.12
C PRO A 64 -16.33 9.32 2.09
N GLU A 65 -16.89 10.48 2.46
CA GLU A 65 -16.19 11.50 3.28
C GLU A 65 -15.69 10.99 4.65
N ASN A 66 -16.28 9.89 5.15
CA ASN A 66 -15.89 9.25 6.41
C ASN A 66 -14.87 8.11 6.22
N ALA A 67 -14.40 7.85 5.00
CA ALA A 67 -13.37 6.87 4.72
C ALA A 67 -12.07 7.27 5.42
N VAL A 68 -11.48 6.32 6.13
CA VAL A 68 -10.19 6.48 6.80
C VAL A 68 -9.24 5.46 6.20
N THR A 69 -8.19 5.95 5.55
CA THR A 69 -7.19 5.12 4.87
C THR A 69 -5.79 5.48 5.35
N ASP A 70 -5.00 4.47 5.72
CA ASP A 70 -3.58 4.64 6.01
C ASP A 70 -2.75 4.45 4.74
N LEU A 71 -1.78 5.33 4.49
CA LEU A 71 -0.92 5.27 3.30
C LEU A 71 0.52 4.98 3.69
N PHE A 72 1.07 3.92 3.11
CA PHE A 72 2.43 3.48 3.34
C PHE A 72 3.19 3.37 2.02
N ALA A 73 4.50 3.51 2.09
CA ALA A 73 5.38 3.27 0.96
C ALA A 73 6.63 2.50 1.38
N ILE A 74 7.07 1.56 0.53
CA ILE A 74 8.35 0.89 0.70
C ILE A 74 9.17 1.00 -0.59
N SER A 75 10.47 1.20 -0.44
CA SER A 75 11.37 1.46 -1.57
C SER A 75 12.54 0.50 -1.65
N PRO A 76 13.11 0.32 -2.86
CA PRO A 76 14.32 -0.47 -3.05
C PRO A 76 15.41 -0.06 -2.07
N GLY A 77 16.08 -1.05 -1.49
CA GLY A 77 17.13 -0.85 -0.48
C GLY A 77 16.63 -0.84 0.98
N MET A 78 15.31 -0.87 1.21
CA MET A 78 14.75 -1.17 2.54
C MET A 78 14.90 -2.67 2.86
N GLY A 79 15.14 -3.00 4.12
CA GLY A 79 15.50 -4.36 4.54
C GLY A 79 14.46 -5.42 4.18
N GLY A 80 13.18 -5.13 4.36
CA GLY A 80 12.06 -6.02 4.02
C GLY A 80 11.47 -5.79 2.62
N TYR A 81 12.09 -4.97 1.78
CA TYR A 81 11.61 -4.71 0.42
C TYR A 81 11.52 -5.99 -0.43
N PRO A 82 12.56 -6.87 -0.48
CA PRO A 82 12.49 -8.06 -1.33
C PRO A 82 11.35 -9.01 -0.95
N ASP A 83 11.03 -9.12 0.34
CA ASP A 83 9.95 -9.99 0.82
C ASP A 83 8.57 -9.44 0.43
N ILE A 84 8.40 -8.11 0.43
CA ILE A 84 7.17 -7.44 0.01
C ILE A 84 7.03 -7.45 -1.51
N GLU A 85 8.10 -7.13 -2.23
CA GLU A 85 8.16 -7.18 -3.70
C GLU A 85 7.81 -8.58 -4.22
N ALA A 86 8.26 -9.63 -3.53
CA ALA A 86 7.95 -11.01 -3.88
C ALA A 86 6.44 -11.36 -3.82
N LEU A 87 5.61 -10.53 -3.17
CA LEU A 87 4.16 -10.68 -3.17
C LEU A 87 3.49 -10.01 -4.38
N CYS A 88 4.19 -9.16 -5.13
CA CYS A 88 3.68 -8.43 -6.28
C CYS A 88 3.72 -9.27 -7.57
N THR A 89 3.05 -10.43 -7.58
CA THR A 89 3.18 -11.42 -8.67
C THR A 89 2.11 -11.35 -9.75
N ASP A 90 0.93 -10.82 -9.45
CA ASP A 90 -0.20 -10.79 -10.39
C ASP A 90 0.00 -9.72 -11.47
N TYR A 91 0.62 -8.62 -11.06
CA TYR A 91 1.01 -7.50 -11.90
C TYR A 91 2.50 -7.23 -11.66
N PRO A 92 3.42 -7.87 -12.40
CA PRO A 92 4.86 -7.86 -12.08
C PRO A 92 5.55 -6.52 -12.34
N GLU A 93 4.79 -5.49 -12.70
CA GLU A 93 5.29 -4.15 -12.97
C GLU A 93 5.31 -3.35 -11.67
N LEU A 94 6.41 -2.61 -11.48
CA LEU A 94 6.55 -1.65 -10.39
C LEU A 94 6.43 -0.22 -10.96
N PRO A 95 5.84 0.72 -10.21
CA PRO A 95 5.33 0.58 -8.85
C PRO A 95 4.05 -0.27 -8.77
N SER A 96 3.89 -0.97 -7.66
CA SER A 96 2.70 -1.77 -7.38
C SER A 96 1.98 -1.27 -6.14
N VAL A 97 0.67 -1.53 -6.07
CA VAL A 97 -0.18 -1.11 -4.96
C VAL A 97 -0.76 -2.34 -4.29
N MET A 98 -0.64 -2.41 -2.97
CA MET A 98 -1.24 -3.47 -2.18
C MET A 98 -2.25 -2.90 -1.19
N VAL A 99 -3.39 -3.54 -1.08
CA VAL A 99 -4.35 -3.31 0.00
C VAL A 99 -3.84 -3.97 1.28
N LEU A 100 -3.96 -3.23 2.38
CA LEU A 100 -3.69 -3.65 3.74
C LEU A 100 -5.00 -3.66 4.53
N VAL A 101 -5.41 -4.82 5.02
CA VAL A 101 -6.56 -4.89 5.95
C VAL A 101 -6.21 -5.78 7.13
N GLY A 102 -6.20 -5.15 8.30
CA GLY A 102 -5.70 -5.79 9.52
C GLY A 102 -4.22 -6.17 9.43
N HIS A 103 -3.81 -7.24 10.12
CA HIS A 103 -2.40 -7.62 10.21
C HIS A 103 -1.93 -8.55 9.07
N CYS A 104 -2.86 -9.15 8.32
CA CYS A 104 -2.54 -10.15 7.30
C CYS A 104 -3.04 -9.81 5.89
N GLY A 105 -4.08 -9.01 5.67
CA GLY A 105 -4.62 -8.86 4.31
C GLY A 105 -3.68 -8.09 3.40
N TYR A 106 -2.96 -8.78 2.51
CA TYR A 106 -2.14 -8.20 1.43
C TYR A 106 -2.72 -8.66 0.10
N ILE A 107 -3.34 -7.75 -0.65
CA ILE A 107 -3.90 -8.00 -1.99
C ILE A 107 -3.29 -7.01 -2.95
N GLN A 108 -2.68 -7.49 -4.03
CA GLN A 108 -2.16 -6.63 -5.09
C GLN A 108 -3.32 -6.09 -5.94
N LEU A 109 -3.32 -4.78 -6.22
CA LEU A 109 -4.31 -4.13 -7.08
C LEU A 109 -3.80 -4.02 -8.52
N ASP A 110 -4.73 -4.05 -9.47
CA ASP A 110 -4.45 -3.73 -10.87
C ASP A 110 -4.24 -2.22 -11.03
N THR A 111 -3.00 -1.80 -11.29
CA THR A 111 -2.69 -0.38 -11.46
C THR A 111 -3.28 0.23 -12.73
N SER A 112 -3.74 -0.56 -13.71
CA SER A 112 -4.44 -0.05 -14.89
C SER A 112 -5.90 0.35 -14.63
N MET A 113 -6.46 -0.09 -13.50
CA MET A 113 -7.82 0.22 -13.04
C MET A 113 -7.81 0.71 -11.59
N LEU A 114 -6.74 1.40 -11.18
CA LEU A 114 -6.39 1.61 -9.77
C LEU A 114 -7.51 2.27 -8.96
N SER A 115 -8.16 3.32 -9.50
CA SER A 115 -9.27 3.97 -8.80
C SER A 115 -10.44 3.02 -8.54
N ALA A 116 -10.83 2.20 -9.53
CA ALA A 116 -11.91 1.23 -9.39
C ALA A 116 -11.54 0.12 -8.40
N GLU A 117 -10.30 -0.37 -8.45
CA GLU A 117 -9.78 -1.38 -7.52
C GLU A 117 -9.72 -0.88 -6.08
N ILE A 118 -9.29 0.38 -5.85
CA ILE A 118 -9.28 1.00 -4.52
C ILE A 118 -10.70 1.14 -3.98
N GLN A 119 -11.65 1.59 -4.81
CA GLN A 119 -13.06 1.72 -4.42
C GLN A 119 -13.65 0.37 -4.03
N ASP A 120 -13.49 -0.65 -4.89
CA ASP A 120 -13.99 -2.00 -4.62
C ASP A 120 -13.38 -2.57 -3.34
N ALA A 121 -12.06 -2.44 -3.16
CA ALA A 121 -11.37 -2.89 -1.96
C ALA A 121 -11.86 -2.17 -0.69
N TRP A 122 -12.11 -0.86 -0.78
CA TRP A 122 -12.64 -0.10 0.36
C TRP A 122 -14.07 -0.54 0.70
N PHE A 123 -14.97 -0.64 -0.27
CA PHE A 123 -16.34 -1.10 0.00
C PHE A 123 -16.38 -2.53 0.56
N ASN A 124 -15.46 -3.38 0.11
CA ASN A 124 -15.38 -4.75 0.58
C ASN A 124 -14.77 -4.88 1.98
N TRP A 125 -13.72 -4.12 2.30
CA TRP A 125 -12.96 -4.37 3.53
C TRP A 125 -12.62 -3.14 4.39
N GLY A 126 -12.79 -1.94 3.85
CA GLY A 126 -12.60 -0.68 4.58
C GLY A 126 -13.87 -0.09 5.16
N ASP A 127 -15.03 -0.36 4.56
CA ASP A 127 -16.33 0.08 5.05
C ASP A 127 -16.71 -0.68 6.35
N PRO A 128 -16.91 0.03 7.48
CA PRO A 128 -17.34 -0.59 8.73
C PRO A 128 -18.70 -1.31 8.65
N GLU A 129 -19.54 -0.95 7.68
CA GLU A 129 -20.84 -1.60 7.45
C GLU A 129 -20.74 -2.84 6.55
N SER A 130 -19.58 -3.06 5.92
CA SER A 130 -19.35 -4.24 5.10
C SER A 130 -19.48 -5.53 5.92
N ARG A 131 -20.21 -6.50 5.37
CA ARG A 131 -20.38 -7.84 5.95
C ARG A 131 -19.31 -8.82 5.49
N MET A 132 -18.40 -8.40 4.61
CA MET A 132 -17.30 -9.22 4.14
C MET A 132 -16.30 -9.40 5.28
N THR A 133 -16.22 -10.62 5.78
CA THR A 133 -15.21 -11.04 6.75
C THR A 133 -14.20 -11.94 6.07
N GLY A 134 -12.93 -11.88 6.48
CA GLY A 134 -11.93 -12.87 6.07
C GLY A 134 -11.07 -12.51 4.87
N ILE A 135 -10.51 -11.29 4.83
CA ILE A 135 -9.43 -10.96 3.88
C ILE A 135 -8.26 -11.96 3.95
N CYS A 136 -8.08 -12.67 5.08
CA CYS A 136 -7.10 -13.73 5.23
C CYS A 136 -7.22 -14.83 4.16
N ASN A 137 -8.41 -15.08 3.58
CA ASN A 137 -8.58 -16.05 2.48
C ASN A 137 -7.98 -15.55 1.15
N PHE A 138 -7.81 -14.24 1.01
CA PHE A 138 -7.26 -13.56 -0.17
C PHE A 138 -5.84 -13.02 0.07
N CYS A 139 -5.35 -13.16 1.30
CA CYS A 139 -4.04 -12.71 1.72
C CYS A 139 -2.93 -13.51 1.03
N ARG A 140 -2.07 -12.81 0.28
CA ARG A 140 -0.88 -13.39 -0.36
C ARG A 140 0.19 -13.89 0.61
N ARG A 141 0.28 -13.33 1.81
CA ARG A 141 1.23 -13.81 2.82
C ARG A 141 0.81 -15.14 3.46
N CYS A 142 -0.49 -15.35 3.66
CA CYS A 142 -1.05 -16.56 4.26
C CYS A 142 -1.34 -17.64 3.20
N ASN A 143 -1.60 -17.22 1.95
CA ASN A 143 -1.88 -18.09 0.80
C ASN A 143 -1.09 -17.59 -0.44
N PRO A 144 0.25 -17.77 -0.46
CA PRO A 144 1.10 -17.31 -1.57
C PRO A 144 0.78 -18.01 -2.90
#